data_AF-A0A178C3G4-F1
#
_entry.id   AF-A0A178C3G4-F1
#
_cell.length_a   1.000
_cell.length_b   1.000
_cell.length_c   1.000
_cell.angle_alpha   90.00
_cell.angle_beta   90.00
_cell.angle_gamma   90.00
#
_symmetry.space_group_name_H-M   'P 1'
#
loop_
_entity.id
_entity.type
_entity.pdbx_description
1 polymer ?
#
loop_
_entity_poly.entity_id
_entity_poly.type
_entity_poly.pdbx_seq_one_letter_code
_entity_poly.pdbx_strand_id
1 'polypeptide(L)'
;MPSFVPSQELVQQYHRDGFLVLRAEDHGLVTPEQLQAWTGEVREWPAERGKWMPYHEVNTDGTRQLMRTENFVDYHPEFHTLLCGEALARILKSISGDDMLLFKDKINYKLRSGNGFAAHLDAPAYDHIGKIEHLTANFAVDEATVDNGCIEVVPGSHRMPVELSHGGAISKAWEDSHEWVKVPLRPGDVLLFGSHLAHRSAPNRSPKNRSSIYATYHGKSDGVDLRRRYYEHRRENFPPDHERVAGKDYSQGYKTYGFAAPFMSEKQVDQDTARVQPVH
;
A
#
# COMPACT_ATOMS: atom_id res chain seq x y z
N MET A 1 -17.44 -12.92 -17.63
CA MET A 1 -16.03 -13.26 -17.92
C MET A 1 -15.64 -14.42 -17.02
N PRO A 2 -14.81 -15.38 -17.48
CA PRO A 2 -14.32 -16.45 -16.61
C PRO A 2 -13.57 -15.80 -15.45
N SER A 3 -13.91 -16.20 -14.24
CA SER A 3 -13.30 -15.67 -13.03
C SER A 3 -12.08 -16.49 -12.68
N PHE A 4 -10.91 -15.87 -12.73
CA PHE A 4 -9.72 -16.48 -12.19
C PHE A 4 -9.93 -16.88 -10.72
N VAL A 5 -9.53 -18.10 -10.39
CA VAL A 5 -9.47 -18.61 -9.02
C VAL A 5 -8.07 -19.19 -8.86
N PRO A 6 -7.28 -18.76 -7.87
CA PRO A 6 -5.97 -19.34 -7.61
C PRO A 6 -6.08 -20.85 -7.42
N SER A 7 -5.15 -21.61 -8.01
CA SER A 7 -5.05 -23.04 -7.74
C SER A 7 -4.64 -23.28 -6.28
N GLN A 8 -4.84 -24.51 -5.79
CA GLN A 8 -4.39 -24.87 -4.45
C GLN A 8 -2.89 -24.69 -4.26
N GLU A 9 -2.09 -24.92 -5.31
CA GLU A 9 -0.65 -24.68 -5.29
C GLU A 9 -0.32 -23.19 -5.09
N LEU A 10 -1.06 -22.28 -5.75
CA LEU A 10 -0.87 -20.83 -5.58
C LEU A 10 -1.28 -20.36 -4.18
N VAL A 11 -2.37 -20.91 -3.63
CA VAL A 11 -2.79 -20.64 -2.25
C VAL A 11 -1.74 -21.14 -1.25
N GLN A 12 -1.22 -22.35 -1.43
CA GLN A 12 -0.13 -22.88 -0.61
C GLN A 12 1.15 -22.07 -0.73
N GLN A 13 1.49 -21.59 -1.93
CA GLN A 13 2.61 -20.67 -2.14
C GLN A 13 2.42 -19.40 -1.31
N TYR A 14 1.24 -18.77 -1.34
CA TYR A 14 0.96 -17.60 -0.53
C TYR A 14 1.17 -17.89 0.96
N HIS A 15 0.63 -19.00 1.49
CA HIS A 15 0.79 -19.31 2.92
C HIS A 15 2.24 -19.62 3.31
N ARG A 16 3.02 -20.21 2.40
CA ARG A 16 4.44 -20.50 2.61
C ARG A 16 5.30 -19.23 2.57
N ASP A 17 5.10 -18.40 1.55
CA ASP A 17 6.02 -17.32 1.19
C ASP A 17 5.51 -15.94 1.66
N GLY A 18 4.23 -15.81 2.00
CA GLY A 18 3.57 -14.58 2.48
C GLY A 18 3.13 -13.63 1.38
N PHE A 19 3.38 -13.97 0.12
CA PHE A 19 2.95 -13.21 -1.05
C PHE A 19 2.66 -14.09 -2.25
N LEU A 20 1.94 -13.53 -3.22
CA LEU A 20 1.60 -14.16 -4.48
C LEU A 20 1.62 -13.12 -5.61
N VAL A 21 2.26 -13.44 -6.73
CA VAL A 21 2.16 -12.64 -7.96
C VAL A 21 1.20 -13.34 -8.91
N LEU A 22 0.16 -12.62 -9.33
CA LEU A 22 -0.77 -13.03 -10.37
C LEU A 22 -0.47 -12.22 -11.63
N ARG A 23 -0.26 -12.90 -12.76
CA ARG A 23 0.04 -12.22 -14.03
C ARG A 23 -1.21 -11.71 -14.71
N ALA A 24 -1.10 -10.57 -15.38
CA ALA A 24 -2.20 -9.94 -16.10
C ALA A 24 -2.88 -10.90 -17.09
N GLU A 25 -2.07 -11.67 -17.83
CA GLU A 25 -2.53 -12.67 -18.79
C GLU A 25 -3.31 -13.83 -18.16
N ASP A 26 -3.07 -14.12 -16.88
CA ASP A 26 -3.70 -15.25 -16.17
C ASP A 26 -5.00 -14.83 -15.49
N HIS A 27 -5.00 -13.69 -14.78
CA HIS A 27 -6.12 -13.33 -13.91
C HIS A 27 -7.28 -12.62 -14.63
N GLY A 28 -7.01 -11.90 -15.72
CA GLY A 28 -8.04 -11.22 -16.53
C GLY A 28 -8.88 -10.14 -15.81
N LEU A 29 -8.59 -9.79 -14.56
CA LEU A 29 -9.29 -8.75 -13.79
C LEU A 29 -9.36 -7.38 -14.49
N VAL A 30 -8.31 -6.98 -15.19
CA VAL A 30 -8.15 -5.66 -15.82
C VAL A 30 -7.05 -5.72 -16.87
N THR A 31 -7.14 -4.90 -17.92
CA THR A 31 -6.03 -4.74 -18.87
C THR A 31 -5.07 -3.63 -18.44
N PRO A 32 -3.79 -3.68 -18.84
CA PRO A 32 -2.83 -2.60 -18.60
C PRO A 32 -3.33 -1.22 -19.06
N GLU A 33 -3.96 -1.16 -20.23
CA GLU A 33 -4.46 0.07 -20.84
C GLU A 33 -5.59 0.69 -20.02
N GLN A 34 -6.49 -0.15 -19.50
CA GLN A 34 -7.56 0.29 -18.59
C GLN A 34 -6.98 0.87 -17.30
N LEU A 35 -6.04 0.17 -16.65
CA LEU A 35 -5.40 0.66 -15.43
C LEU A 35 -4.70 2.01 -15.65
N GLN A 36 -3.97 2.14 -16.76
CA GLN A 36 -3.25 3.37 -17.10
C GLN A 36 -4.21 4.52 -17.40
N ALA A 37 -5.28 4.29 -18.17
CA ALA A 37 -6.29 5.29 -18.45
C ALA A 37 -6.96 5.81 -17.17
N TRP A 38 -7.51 4.90 -16.36
CA TRP A 38 -8.19 5.26 -15.10
C TRP A 38 -7.24 5.94 -14.11
N THR A 39 -6.00 5.49 -14.02
CA THR A 39 -4.99 6.15 -13.17
C THR A 39 -4.65 7.56 -13.66
N GLY A 40 -4.61 7.75 -14.98
CA GLY A 40 -4.45 9.07 -15.62
C GLY A 40 -5.61 9.99 -15.30
N GLU A 41 -6.84 9.50 -15.38
CA GLU A 41 -8.04 10.25 -15.00
C GLU A 41 -7.99 10.73 -13.54
N VAL A 42 -7.71 9.83 -12.60
CA VAL A 42 -7.57 10.16 -11.17
C VAL A 42 -6.45 11.18 -10.91
N ARG A 43 -5.36 11.11 -11.68
CA ARG A 43 -4.23 12.02 -11.55
C ARG A 43 -4.57 13.45 -11.96
N GLU A 44 -5.46 13.63 -12.93
CA GLU A 44 -5.89 14.94 -13.45
C GLU A 44 -7.09 15.52 -12.70
N TRP A 45 -7.66 14.81 -11.72
CA TRP A 45 -8.77 15.32 -10.93
C TRP A 45 -8.41 16.60 -10.16
N PRO A 46 -9.32 17.58 -10.08
CA PRO A 46 -9.09 18.80 -9.33
C PRO A 46 -9.02 18.52 -7.82
N ALA A 47 -8.44 19.43 -7.05
CA ALA A 47 -8.55 19.36 -5.60
C ALA A 47 -9.98 19.71 -5.16
N GLU A 48 -10.73 18.72 -4.65
CA GLU A 48 -12.11 18.91 -4.19
C GLU A 48 -12.29 18.43 -2.74
N ARG A 49 -12.69 19.38 -1.87
CA ARG A 49 -12.86 19.13 -0.43
C ARG A 49 -13.89 18.03 -0.18
N GLY A 50 -13.50 17.04 0.63
CA GLY A 50 -14.38 15.97 1.09
C GLY A 50 -14.48 14.77 0.13
N LYS A 51 -13.73 14.76 -0.98
CA LYS A 51 -13.73 13.66 -1.96
C LYS A 51 -12.45 12.82 -1.94
N TRP A 52 -11.76 12.66 -3.06
CA TRP A 52 -10.45 12.03 -3.13
C TRP A 52 -9.41 12.90 -2.41
N MET A 53 -8.32 12.28 -1.96
CA MET A 53 -7.30 12.92 -1.14
C MET A 53 -5.95 12.93 -1.88
N PRO A 54 -5.65 13.97 -2.67
CA PRO A 54 -4.36 14.16 -3.33
C PRO A 54 -3.31 14.72 -2.37
N TYR A 55 -2.20 14.02 -2.23
CA TYR A 55 -1.04 14.42 -1.43
C TYR A 55 0.13 14.74 -2.34
N HIS A 56 0.79 15.85 -2.01
CA HIS A 56 1.92 16.35 -2.77
C HIS A 56 3.18 16.27 -1.93
N GLU A 57 4.31 16.06 -2.59
CA GLU A 57 5.64 16.28 -2.02
C GLU A 57 6.29 17.51 -2.66
N VAL A 58 7.28 18.07 -1.97
CA VAL A 58 8.11 19.17 -2.47
C VAL A 58 9.47 18.58 -2.81
N ASN A 59 9.83 18.65 -4.08
CA ASN A 59 11.12 18.20 -4.57
C ASN A 59 12.26 19.11 -4.04
N THR A 60 13.51 18.66 -4.19
CA THR A 60 14.69 19.42 -3.77
C THR A 60 14.85 20.76 -4.50
N ASP A 61 14.28 20.89 -5.71
CA ASP A 61 14.22 22.14 -6.49
C ASP A 61 13.03 23.05 -6.11
N GLY A 62 12.24 22.66 -5.11
CA GLY A 62 11.07 23.41 -4.64
C GLY A 62 9.80 23.16 -5.44
N THR A 63 9.83 22.35 -6.49
CA THR A 63 8.63 22.02 -7.27
C THR A 63 7.69 21.12 -6.47
N ARG A 64 6.38 21.40 -6.54
CA ARG A 64 5.34 20.55 -5.93
C ARG A 64 4.91 19.48 -6.90
N GLN A 65 4.74 18.27 -6.39
CA GLN A 65 4.37 17.13 -7.22
C GLN A 65 3.40 16.20 -6.52
N LEU A 66 2.40 15.74 -7.25
CA LEU A 66 1.48 14.72 -6.75
C LEU A 66 2.24 13.41 -6.55
N MET A 67 2.34 12.96 -5.29
CA MET A 67 3.00 11.70 -4.93
C MET A 67 1.98 10.59 -4.65
N ARG A 68 0.75 10.96 -4.29
CA ARG A 68 -0.27 10.00 -3.92
C ARG A 68 -1.68 10.56 -4.08
N THR A 69 -2.61 9.72 -4.48
CA THR A 69 -4.05 9.97 -4.33
C THR A 69 -4.67 8.83 -3.55
N GLU A 70 -5.51 9.13 -2.56
CA GLU A 70 -6.29 8.14 -1.83
C GLU A 70 -7.78 8.44 -1.90
N ASN A 71 -8.59 7.50 -1.42
CA ASN A 71 -10.05 7.61 -1.40
C ASN A 71 -10.64 7.87 -2.78
N PHE A 72 -10.06 7.27 -3.84
CA PHE A 72 -10.51 7.49 -5.23
C PHE A 72 -11.59 6.50 -5.65
N VAL A 73 -11.65 5.32 -5.02
CA VAL A 73 -12.56 4.24 -5.39
C VAL A 73 -14.03 4.66 -5.30
N ASP A 74 -14.38 5.47 -4.30
CA ASP A 74 -15.76 5.91 -4.09
C ASP A 74 -16.24 6.92 -5.15
N TYR A 75 -15.34 7.39 -6.02
CA TYR A 75 -15.61 8.41 -7.05
C TYR A 75 -15.28 7.93 -8.48
N HIS A 76 -14.84 6.68 -8.65
CA HIS A 76 -14.51 6.12 -9.97
C HIS A 76 -15.19 4.73 -10.15
N PRO A 77 -16.28 4.63 -10.93
CA PRO A 77 -17.09 3.42 -11.04
C PRO A 77 -16.32 2.17 -11.49
N GLU A 78 -15.34 2.33 -12.37
CA GLU A 78 -14.51 1.27 -12.91
C GLU A 78 -13.54 0.74 -11.85
N PHE A 79 -12.88 1.64 -11.11
CA PHE A 79 -12.06 1.22 -9.97
C PHE A 79 -12.90 0.62 -8.85
N HIS A 80 -14.11 1.11 -8.60
CA HIS A 80 -15.04 0.45 -7.68
C HIS A 80 -15.37 -0.97 -8.14
N THR A 81 -15.65 -1.16 -9.43
CA THR A 81 -15.93 -2.49 -10.00
C THR A 81 -14.71 -3.41 -9.89
N LEU A 82 -13.50 -2.90 -10.11
CA LEU A 82 -12.27 -3.68 -9.99
C LEU A 82 -11.95 -4.05 -8.54
N LEU A 83 -11.94 -3.05 -7.64
CA LEU A 83 -11.40 -3.17 -6.30
C LEU A 83 -12.43 -3.63 -5.26
N CYS A 84 -13.73 -3.43 -5.51
CA CYS A 84 -14.82 -3.91 -4.67
C CYS A 84 -15.65 -5.03 -5.33
N GLY A 85 -15.24 -5.50 -6.51
CA GLY A 85 -16.00 -6.49 -7.29
C GLY A 85 -15.75 -7.95 -6.91
N GLU A 86 -16.74 -8.79 -7.25
CA GLU A 86 -16.76 -10.24 -7.00
C GLU A 86 -15.58 -11.03 -7.59
N ALA A 87 -14.96 -10.51 -8.66
CA ALA A 87 -13.83 -11.18 -9.29
C ALA A 87 -12.59 -11.15 -8.38
N LEU A 88 -12.23 -9.97 -7.85
CA LEU A 88 -11.13 -9.83 -6.91
C LEU A 88 -11.49 -10.40 -5.54
N ALA A 89 -12.73 -10.17 -5.06
CA ALA A 89 -13.18 -10.68 -3.77
C ALA A 89 -13.02 -12.21 -3.65
N ARG A 90 -13.30 -12.97 -4.72
CA ARG A 90 -13.10 -14.43 -4.74
C ARG A 90 -11.64 -14.85 -4.65
N ILE A 91 -10.73 -14.11 -5.28
CA ILE A 91 -9.29 -14.36 -5.17
C ILE A 91 -8.85 -14.14 -3.72
N LEU A 92 -9.22 -12.99 -3.14
CA LEU A 92 -8.87 -12.65 -1.76
C LEU A 92 -9.44 -13.66 -0.76
N LYS A 93 -10.68 -14.11 -0.95
CA LYS A 93 -11.32 -15.14 -0.13
C LYS A 93 -10.65 -16.50 -0.24
N SER A 94 -10.20 -16.90 -1.43
CA SER A 94 -9.48 -18.17 -1.60
C SER A 94 -8.14 -18.22 -0.84
N ILE A 95 -7.53 -17.05 -0.62
CA ILE A 95 -6.25 -16.91 0.07
C ILE A 95 -6.45 -16.72 1.59
N SER A 96 -7.38 -15.87 1.99
CA SER A 96 -7.61 -15.52 3.40
C SER A 96 -8.53 -16.48 4.13
N GLY A 97 -9.44 -17.15 3.42
CA GLY A 97 -10.53 -17.92 4.02
C GLY A 97 -11.71 -17.07 4.52
N ASP A 98 -11.63 -15.73 4.46
CA ASP A 98 -12.68 -14.80 4.91
C ASP A 98 -13.20 -13.93 3.75
N ASP A 99 -14.38 -13.34 3.95
CA ASP A 99 -14.87 -12.27 3.07
C ASP A 99 -14.04 -11.00 3.33
N MET A 100 -13.25 -10.57 2.35
CA MET A 100 -12.36 -9.43 2.48
C MET A 100 -13.03 -8.14 1.99
N LEU A 101 -13.07 -7.12 2.85
CA LEU A 101 -13.68 -5.81 2.56
C LEU A 101 -12.61 -4.75 2.34
N LEU A 102 -12.79 -3.87 1.33
CA LEU A 102 -11.83 -2.81 1.04
C LEU A 102 -11.72 -1.87 2.24
N PHE A 103 -10.52 -1.82 2.84
CA PHE A 103 -10.18 -0.95 3.96
C PHE A 103 -9.70 0.42 3.47
N LYS A 104 -8.80 0.42 2.48
CA LYS A 104 -8.09 1.61 2.01
C LYS A 104 -7.64 1.42 0.58
N ASP A 105 -7.62 2.51 -0.18
CA ASP A 105 -7.04 2.57 -1.51
C ASP A 105 -6.05 3.72 -1.62
N LYS A 106 -4.99 3.52 -2.39
CA LYS A 106 -4.03 4.56 -2.75
C LYS A 106 -3.44 4.29 -4.13
N ILE A 107 -3.27 5.35 -4.92
CA ILE A 107 -2.36 5.37 -6.06
C ILE A 107 -1.08 6.05 -5.57
N ASN A 108 0.06 5.36 -5.70
CA ASN A 108 1.38 5.94 -5.48
C ASN A 108 2.00 6.30 -6.83
N TYR A 109 2.44 7.55 -6.97
CA TYR A 109 3.15 8.05 -8.15
C TYR A 109 4.65 8.14 -7.80
N LYS A 110 5.41 7.10 -8.12
CA LYS A 110 6.84 7.04 -7.85
C LYS A 110 7.60 7.70 -9.00
N LEU A 111 8.14 8.86 -8.72
CA LEU A 111 8.75 9.72 -9.73
C LEU A 111 10.13 9.24 -10.11
N ARG A 112 10.65 9.71 -11.24
CA ARG A 112 12.08 9.65 -11.54
C ARG A 112 12.84 10.29 -10.37
N SER A 113 13.85 9.59 -9.85
CA SER A 113 14.61 9.97 -8.66
C SER A 113 13.78 10.01 -7.35
N GLY A 114 12.55 9.49 -7.37
CA GLY A 114 11.69 9.40 -6.19
C GLY A 114 12.26 8.43 -5.16
N ASN A 115 12.01 8.71 -3.88
CA ASN A 115 12.56 7.95 -2.77
C ASN A 115 12.01 6.52 -2.71
N GLY A 116 12.76 5.67 -2.00
CA GLY A 116 12.30 4.35 -1.60
C GLY A 116 11.35 4.41 -0.41
N PHE A 117 10.91 3.24 0.03
CA PHE A 117 10.17 3.07 1.27
C PHE A 117 10.95 2.13 2.17
N ALA A 118 11.14 2.51 3.44
CA ALA A 118 11.94 1.73 4.37
C ALA A 118 11.35 0.33 4.60
N ALA A 119 12.17 -0.61 5.05
CA ALA A 119 11.70 -1.92 5.45
C ALA A 119 10.67 -1.79 6.57
N HIS A 120 9.50 -2.40 6.39
CA HIS A 120 8.38 -2.30 7.33
C HIS A 120 7.43 -3.50 7.23
N LEU A 121 6.52 -3.56 8.20
CA LEU A 121 5.29 -4.35 8.17
C LEU A 121 4.11 -3.39 8.02
N ASP A 122 3.04 -3.80 7.35
CA ASP A 122 1.85 -2.95 7.26
C ASP A 122 0.97 -3.07 8.53
N ALA A 123 1.02 -4.19 9.28
CA ALA A 123 0.16 -4.41 10.46
C ALA A 123 0.09 -3.22 11.43
N PRO A 124 1.22 -2.63 11.88
CA PRO A 124 1.18 -1.56 12.88
C PRO A 124 0.63 -0.23 12.33
N ALA A 125 0.53 -0.07 11.01
CA ALA A 125 0.12 1.19 10.38
C ALA A 125 -1.38 1.52 10.60
N TYR A 126 -2.17 0.56 11.10
CA TYR A 126 -3.63 0.69 11.25
C TYR A 126 -4.16 0.42 12.66
N ASP A 127 -3.28 0.17 13.63
CA ASP A 127 -3.64 -0.13 15.03
C ASP A 127 -4.51 0.96 15.70
N HIS A 128 -4.41 2.21 15.23
CA HIS A 128 -5.25 3.32 15.73
C HIS A 128 -6.71 3.26 15.25
N ILE A 129 -7.01 2.46 14.23
CA ILE A 129 -8.39 2.22 13.75
C ILE A 129 -8.94 0.92 14.34
N GLY A 130 -8.13 -0.13 14.36
CA GLY A 130 -8.46 -1.43 14.90
C GLY A 130 -7.35 -2.44 14.65
N LYS A 131 -7.36 -3.54 15.40
CA LYS A 131 -6.52 -4.70 15.10
C LYS A 131 -7.14 -5.42 13.92
N ILE A 132 -6.49 -5.33 12.76
CA ILE A 132 -6.99 -5.90 11.51
C ILE A 132 -5.91 -6.77 10.87
N GLU A 133 -6.32 -7.95 10.43
CA GLU A 133 -5.48 -8.76 9.54
C GLU A 133 -5.87 -8.40 8.11
N HIS A 134 -4.92 -7.86 7.36
CA HIS A 134 -5.17 -7.32 6.05
C HIS A 134 -4.37 -8.00 4.94
N LEU A 135 -5.01 -8.05 3.78
CA LEU A 135 -4.42 -8.47 2.52
C LEU A 135 -4.33 -7.24 1.62
N THR A 136 -3.16 -6.95 1.08
CA THR A 136 -2.97 -5.85 0.13
C THR A 136 -2.85 -6.41 -1.27
N ALA A 137 -3.64 -5.86 -2.20
CA ALA A 137 -3.48 -6.05 -3.64
C ALA A 137 -2.76 -4.84 -4.24
N ASN A 138 -1.52 -5.06 -4.69
CA ASN A 138 -0.74 -4.08 -5.42
C ASN A 138 -0.83 -4.34 -6.93
N PHE A 139 -1.59 -3.50 -7.63
CA PHE A 139 -1.67 -3.52 -9.09
C PHE A 139 -0.56 -2.63 -9.69
N ALA A 140 0.23 -3.21 -10.59
CA ALA A 140 1.21 -2.47 -11.36
C ALA A 140 0.50 -1.72 -12.50
N VAL A 141 0.39 -0.39 -12.38
CA VAL A 141 -0.13 0.47 -13.48
C VAL A 141 0.94 0.63 -14.55
N ASP A 142 2.15 0.91 -14.11
CA ASP A 142 3.35 0.97 -14.94
C ASP A 142 4.31 -0.16 -14.53
N GLU A 143 5.22 -0.52 -15.44
CA GLU A 143 6.19 -1.60 -15.21
C GLU A 143 7.05 -1.34 -13.98
N ALA A 144 7.11 -2.31 -13.07
CA ALA A 144 7.94 -2.33 -11.87
C ALA A 144 9.22 -3.13 -12.13
N THR A 145 10.34 -2.44 -12.22
CA THR A 145 11.66 -3.02 -12.43
C THR A 145 12.53 -2.85 -11.18
N VAL A 146 13.64 -3.58 -11.14
CA VAL A 146 14.66 -3.38 -10.09
C VAL A 146 15.14 -1.93 -10.07
N ASP A 147 15.41 -1.35 -11.23
CA ASP A 147 15.98 0.01 -11.35
C ASP A 147 14.99 1.12 -10.97
N ASN A 148 13.68 0.87 -11.11
CA ASN A 148 12.65 1.83 -10.70
C ASN A 148 12.03 1.55 -9.32
N GLY A 149 12.63 0.61 -8.57
CA GLY A 149 12.25 0.31 -7.20
C GLY A 149 10.96 -0.49 -7.11
N CYS A 150 10.93 -1.67 -7.75
CA CYS A 150 9.97 -2.72 -7.44
C CYS A 150 9.98 -3.09 -5.95
N ILE A 151 8.91 -3.75 -5.51
CA ILE A 151 8.82 -4.20 -4.12
C ILE A 151 9.87 -5.28 -3.89
N GLU A 152 10.52 -5.24 -2.73
CA GLU A 152 11.38 -6.29 -2.24
C GLU A 152 10.73 -6.89 -0.98
N VAL A 153 10.80 -8.20 -0.84
CA VAL A 153 10.18 -8.95 0.26
C VAL A 153 11.16 -9.93 0.88
N VAL A 154 10.93 -10.33 2.12
CA VAL A 154 11.57 -11.50 2.71
C VAL A 154 10.55 -12.65 2.71
N PRO A 155 10.67 -13.65 1.81
CA PRO A 155 9.70 -14.74 1.75
C PRO A 155 9.59 -15.48 3.09
N GLY A 156 8.36 -15.70 3.54
CA GLY A 156 8.07 -16.40 4.81
C GLY A 156 8.19 -15.54 6.06
N SER A 157 8.57 -14.26 5.96
CA SER A 157 8.78 -13.40 7.13
C SER A 157 7.51 -13.17 7.96
N HIS A 158 6.33 -13.33 7.36
CA HIS A 158 5.04 -13.27 8.07
C HIS A 158 4.90 -14.34 9.16
N ARG A 159 5.79 -15.34 9.17
CA ARG A 159 5.87 -16.42 10.16
C ARG A 159 7.12 -16.32 11.05
N MET A 160 7.81 -15.19 11.00
CA MET A 160 9.07 -14.94 11.73
C MET A 160 8.87 -13.82 12.75
N PRO A 161 9.60 -13.83 13.87
CA PRO A 161 9.68 -12.65 14.72
C PRO A 161 10.42 -11.54 13.97
N VAL A 162 9.74 -10.44 13.70
CA VAL A 162 10.31 -9.26 13.05
C VAL A 162 10.57 -8.20 14.11
N GLU A 163 11.84 -7.81 14.23
CA GLU A 163 12.24 -6.74 15.15
C GLU A 163 11.95 -5.39 14.53
N LEU A 164 11.19 -4.54 15.23
CA LEU A 164 10.88 -3.18 14.82
C LEU A 164 11.73 -2.17 15.58
N SER A 165 12.19 -1.16 14.86
CA SER A 165 12.83 0.04 15.38
C SER A 165 11.82 1.17 15.58
N HIS A 166 12.31 2.31 16.07
CA HIS A 166 11.50 3.51 16.29
C HIS A 166 10.80 3.97 14.99
N GLY A 167 9.56 4.44 15.11
CA GLY A 167 8.75 4.85 13.95
C GLY A 167 8.19 3.68 13.12
N GLY A 168 8.37 2.44 13.58
CA GLY A 168 7.74 1.25 13.02
C GLY A 168 8.44 0.64 11.80
N ALA A 169 9.61 1.16 11.43
CA ALA A 169 10.49 0.50 10.46
C ALA A 169 11.11 -0.77 11.07
N ILE A 170 11.37 -1.76 10.24
CA ILE A 170 12.14 -2.96 10.62
C ILE A 170 13.55 -2.54 11.06
N SER A 171 14.06 -3.16 12.13
CA SER A 171 15.39 -2.86 12.66
C SER A 171 16.48 -3.11 11.61
N LYS A 172 17.54 -2.31 11.63
CA LYS A 172 18.66 -2.51 10.70
C LYS A 172 19.32 -3.87 10.87
N ALA A 173 19.40 -4.36 12.11
CA ALA A 173 19.92 -5.67 12.43
C ALA A 173 19.11 -6.80 11.77
N TRP A 174 17.78 -6.73 11.85
CA TRP A 174 16.91 -7.70 11.18
C TRP A 174 16.96 -7.55 9.66
N GLU A 175 16.96 -6.32 9.15
CA GLU A 175 17.03 -6.04 7.71
C GLU A 175 18.31 -6.62 7.09
N ASP A 176 19.46 -6.46 7.74
CA ASP A 176 20.76 -6.94 7.27
C ASP A 176 20.97 -8.45 7.43
N SER A 177 20.19 -9.10 8.32
CA SER A 177 20.31 -10.53 8.56
C SER A 177 19.45 -11.39 7.62
N HIS A 178 18.68 -10.79 6.71
CA HIS A 178 17.75 -11.50 5.82
C HIS A 178 17.99 -11.19 4.34
N GLU A 179 17.71 -12.19 3.50
CA GLU A 179 17.75 -12.02 2.05
C GLU A 179 16.45 -11.40 1.54
N TRP A 180 16.58 -10.31 0.78
CA TRP A 180 15.46 -9.59 0.19
C TRP A 180 15.31 -9.94 -1.29
N VAL A 181 14.18 -10.58 -1.62
CA VAL A 181 13.82 -10.98 -2.98
C VAL A 181 13.10 -9.84 -3.68
N LYS A 182 13.58 -9.47 -4.87
CA LYS A 182 12.97 -8.42 -5.69
C LYS A 182 11.78 -8.99 -6.48
N VAL A 183 10.67 -8.26 -6.52
CA VAL A 183 9.43 -8.69 -7.17
C VAL A 183 9.08 -7.75 -8.33
N PRO A 184 9.70 -7.93 -9.51
CA PRO A 184 9.34 -7.15 -10.70
C PRO A 184 7.95 -7.54 -11.20
N LEU A 185 7.20 -6.53 -11.65
CA LEU A 185 5.81 -6.64 -12.12
C LEU A 185 5.67 -5.96 -13.47
N ARG A 186 4.95 -6.59 -14.39
CA ARG A 186 4.53 -5.96 -15.65
C ARG A 186 3.24 -5.17 -15.41
N PRO A 187 2.93 -4.17 -16.25
CA PRO A 187 1.63 -3.53 -16.22
C PRO A 187 0.49 -4.56 -16.19
N GLY A 188 -0.51 -4.36 -15.32
CA GLY A 188 -1.61 -5.29 -15.11
C GLY A 188 -1.37 -6.35 -14.03
N ASP A 189 -0.12 -6.74 -13.76
CA ASP A 189 0.17 -7.76 -12.73
C ASP A 189 -0.29 -7.30 -11.34
N VAL A 190 -0.64 -8.28 -10.50
CA VAL A 190 -1.05 -8.07 -9.11
C VAL A 190 -0.09 -8.79 -8.16
N LEU A 191 0.52 -8.05 -7.25
CA LEU A 191 1.21 -8.59 -6.07
C LEU A 191 0.25 -8.56 -4.88
N LEU A 192 -0.11 -9.74 -4.38
CA LEU A 192 -0.89 -9.95 -3.16
C LEU A 192 0.05 -10.25 -1.99
N PHE A 193 -0.09 -9.56 -0.86
CA PHE A 193 0.71 -9.81 0.35
C PHE A 193 -0.02 -9.41 1.63
N GLY A 194 0.26 -10.12 2.72
CA GLY A 194 -0.37 -9.89 4.03
C GLY A 194 0.33 -8.85 4.90
N SER A 195 -0.34 -8.47 6.00
CA SER A 195 0.09 -7.43 6.95
C SER A 195 1.46 -7.61 7.58
N HIS A 196 1.87 -8.86 7.74
CA HIS A 196 3.08 -9.26 8.45
C HIS A 196 4.24 -9.60 7.51
N LEU A 197 4.08 -9.41 6.19
CA LEU A 197 5.19 -9.58 5.26
C LEU A 197 6.14 -8.38 5.36
N ALA A 198 7.41 -8.66 5.66
CA ALA A 198 8.50 -7.70 5.61
C ALA A 198 8.73 -7.30 4.16
N HIS A 199 8.49 -6.03 3.87
CA HIS A 199 8.61 -5.50 2.52
C HIS A 199 9.20 -4.08 2.52
N ARG A 200 9.85 -3.73 1.41
CA ARG A 200 10.46 -2.42 1.18
C ARG A 200 10.43 -2.06 -0.31
N SER A 201 10.88 -0.87 -0.65
CA SER A 201 11.20 -0.56 -2.06
C SER A 201 12.41 0.37 -2.16
N ALA A 202 13.28 0.10 -3.13
CA ALA A 202 14.42 0.97 -3.43
C ALA A 202 13.96 2.30 -4.09
N PRO A 203 14.77 3.37 -4.10
CA PRO A 203 14.47 4.57 -4.87
C PRO A 203 14.30 4.28 -6.37
N ASN A 204 13.53 5.11 -7.09
CA ASN A 204 13.43 5.01 -8.54
C ASN A 204 14.61 5.72 -9.20
N ARG A 205 15.54 4.95 -9.78
CA ARG A 205 16.73 5.45 -10.49
C ARG A 205 16.55 5.50 -12.01
N SER A 206 15.40 5.05 -12.50
CA SER A 206 15.09 5.02 -13.93
C SER A 206 14.71 6.41 -14.47
N PRO A 207 14.72 6.64 -15.79
CA PRO A 207 14.29 7.90 -16.37
C PRO A 207 12.77 8.08 -16.41
N LYS A 208 11.98 7.10 -15.97
CA LYS A 208 10.51 7.10 -16.07
C LYS A 208 9.87 7.16 -14.67
N ASN A 209 8.71 7.80 -14.61
CA ASN A 209 7.82 7.66 -13.46
C ASN A 209 7.15 6.28 -13.50
N ARG A 210 6.69 5.80 -12.35
CA ARG A 210 5.88 4.59 -12.23
C ARG A 210 4.73 4.81 -11.27
N SER A 211 3.53 4.42 -11.68
CA SER A 211 2.35 4.42 -10.84
C SER A 211 2.06 3.01 -10.33
N SER A 212 1.47 2.92 -9.14
CA SER A 212 1.02 1.65 -8.57
C SER A 212 -0.16 1.87 -7.66
N ILE A 213 -1.18 1.03 -7.81
CA ILE A 213 -2.36 1.05 -6.97
C ILE A 213 -2.15 0.04 -5.85
N TYR A 214 -2.51 0.43 -4.64
CA TYR A 214 -2.55 -0.45 -3.48
C TYR A 214 -3.97 -0.39 -2.92
N ALA A 215 -4.65 -1.54 -2.91
CA ALA A 215 -5.92 -1.73 -2.25
C ALA A 215 -5.70 -2.67 -1.06
N THR A 216 -5.89 -2.17 0.14
CA THR A 216 -5.75 -2.94 1.39
C THR A 216 -7.14 -3.37 1.83
N TYR A 217 -7.29 -4.64 2.19
CA TYR A 217 -8.55 -5.26 2.58
C TYR A 217 -8.45 -5.83 3.98
N HIS A 218 -9.51 -5.72 4.78
CA HIS A 218 -9.61 -6.36 6.09
C HIS A 218 -10.62 -7.51 6.06
N GLY A 219 -10.51 -8.45 6.99
CA GLY A 219 -11.52 -9.50 7.15
C GLY A 219 -12.86 -8.91 7.59
N LYS A 220 -13.98 -9.41 7.09
CA LYS A 220 -15.31 -9.01 7.56
C LYS A 220 -15.49 -9.31 9.05
N SER A 221 -14.78 -10.31 9.55
CA SER A 221 -14.69 -10.65 10.99
C SER A 221 -14.05 -9.55 11.85
N ASP A 222 -13.21 -8.68 11.29
CA ASP A 222 -12.57 -7.55 12.00
C ASP A 222 -13.55 -6.39 12.28
N GLY A 223 -14.72 -6.40 11.63
CA GLY A 223 -15.76 -5.40 11.78
C GLY A 223 -16.30 -4.90 10.45
N VAL A 224 -17.43 -4.19 10.50
CA VAL A 224 -18.01 -3.47 9.36
C VAL A 224 -17.81 -1.96 9.60
N ASP A 225 -17.59 -1.16 8.54
CA ASP A 225 -17.31 0.30 8.59
C ASP A 225 -15.87 0.76 8.88
N LEU A 226 -14.87 -0.13 8.87
CA LEU A 226 -13.48 0.26 9.16
C LEU A 226 -12.90 1.27 8.14
N ARG A 227 -13.25 1.14 6.85
CA ARG A 227 -12.87 2.10 5.79
C ARG A 227 -13.39 3.51 6.09
N ARG A 228 -14.66 3.63 6.46
CA ARG A 228 -15.30 4.91 6.78
C ARG A 228 -14.56 5.56 7.96
N ARG A 229 -14.38 4.80 9.04
CA ARG A 229 -13.63 5.26 10.23
C ARG A 229 -12.20 5.68 9.88
N TYR A 230 -11.52 4.93 9.00
CA TYR A 230 -10.18 5.26 8.53
C TYR A 230 -10.13 6.63 7.85
N TYR A 231 -10.98 6.88 6.85
CA TYR A 231 -10.94 8.15 6.11
C TYR A 231 -11.51 9.34 6.89
N GLU A 232 -12.48 9.13 7.78
CA GLU A 232 -12.92 10.17 8.73
C GLU A 232 -11.76 10.58 9.64
N HIS A 233 -11.10 9.61 10.29
CA HIS A 233 -9.94 9.88 11.15
C HIS A 233 -8.78 10.50 10.36
N ARG A 234 -8.52 9.99 9.14
CA ARG A 234 -7.43 10.48 8.31
C ARG A 234 -7.67 11.91 7.84
N ARG A 235 -8.88 12.26 7.43
CA ARG A 235 -9.20 13.62 6.99
C ARG A 235 -9.12 14.63 8.14
N GLU A 236 -9.47 14.21 9.36
CA GLU A 236 -9.37 15.07 10.54
C GLU A 236 -7.92 15.33 10.97
N ASN A 237 -7.07 14.30 10.91
CA ASN A 237 -5.72 14.30 11.50
C ASN A 237 -4.58 14.45 10.48
N PHE A 238 -4.77 14.03 9.24
CA PHE A 238 -3.79 14.10 8.16
C PHE A 238 -4.44 14.44 6.80
N PRO A 239 -5.16 15.57 6.69
CA PRO A 239 -5.81 15.96 5.45
C PRO A 239 -4.79 16.33 4.36
N PRO A 240 -5.19 16.22 3.07
CA PRO A 240 -4.43 16.79 1.97
C PRO A 240 -4.29 18.31 2.16
N ASP A 241 -3.25 18.90 1.59
CA ASP A 241 -2.87 20.30 1.86
C ASP A 241 -4.01 21.30 1.65
N HIS A 242 -4.83 21.09 0.62
CA HIS A 242 -5.96 21.96 0.28
C HIS A 242 -7.15 21.87 1.26
N GLU A 243 -7.20 20.84 2.09
CA GLU A 243 -8.22 20.67 3.13
C GLU A 243 -7.77 21.16 4.51
N ARG A 244 -6.46 21.42 4.70
CA ARG A 244 -5.89 21.85 5.98
C ARG A 244 -6.48 23.17 6.46
N VAL A 245 -6.68 23.25 7.78
CA VAL A 245 -7.15 24.47 8.45
C VAL A 245 -5.93 25.27 8.90
N ALA A 246 -5.87 26.55 8.54
CA ALA A 246 -4.80 27.44 8.95
C ALA A 246 -4.69 27.50 10.48
N GLY A 247 -3.48 27.28 11.01
CA GLY A 247 -3.21 27.31 12.45
C GLY A 247 -3.54 26.03 13.22
N LYS A 248 -4.14 25.00 12.60
CA LYS A 248 -4.34 23.69 13.24
C LYS A 248 -3.03 22.90 13.22
N ASP A 249 -2.66 22.31 14.37
CA ASP A 249 -1.51 21.41 14.45
C ASP A 249 -1.89 20.01 13.95
N TYR A 250 -1.07 19.48 13.03
CA TYR A 250 -1.23 18.15 12.44
C TYR A 250 -0.04 17.22 12.78
N SER A 251 0.87 17.63 13.67
CA SER A 251 2.10 16.90 14.03
C SER A 251 1.83 15.46 14.45
N GLN A 252 0.78 15.21 15.23
CA GLN A 252 0.39 13.86 15.64
C GLN A 252 -0.09 13.02 14.45
N GLY A 253 -0.83 13.60 13.51
CA GLY A 253 -1.23 12.93 12.28
C GLY A 253 -0.03 12.54 11.41
N TYR A 254 1.02 13.37 11.35
CA TYR A 254 2.28 13.01 10.69
C TYR A 254 2.93 11.80 11.36
N LYS A 255 2.94 11.71 12.69
CA LYS A 255 3.46 10.54 13.41
C LYS A 255 2.66 9.28 13.13
N THR A 256 1.34 9.38 13.06
CA THR A 256 0.45 8.24 12.80
C THR A 256 0.48 7.78 11.33
N TYR A 257 0.43 8.70 10.36
CA TYR A 257 0.28 8.38 8.94
C TYR A 257 1.58 8.45 8.13
N GLY A 258 2.65 8.99 8.69
CA GLY A 258 4.01 8.99 8.15
C GLY A 258 4.80 7.70 8.45
N PHE A 259 4.13 6.66 8.93
CA PHE A 259 4.71 5.36 9.27
C PHE A 259 5.64 4.85 8.17
N ALA A 260 6.90 4.57 8.53
CA ALA A 260 7.99 4.11 7.65
C ALA A 260 8.26 4.97 6.39
N ALA A 261 7.68 6.17 6.30
CA ALA A 261 7.83 7.04 5.15
C ALA A 261 9.08 7.93 5.28
N PRO A 262 9.81 8.19 4.18
CA PRO A 262 11.11 8.86 4.21
C PRO A 262 11.05 10.36 4.56
N PHE A 263 9.86 10.96 4.67
CA PHE A 263 9.68 12.39 4.94
C PHE A 263 9.60 12.75 6.43
N MET A 264 9.68 11.78 7.34
CA MET A 264 9.81 12.03 8.78
C MET A 264 11.25 12.41 9.10
N SER A 265 11.52 13.69 9.39
CA SER A 265 12.85 14.10 9.87
C SER A 265 13.12 13.51 11.26
N GLU A 266 14.37 13.06 11.52
CA GLU A 266 14.81 12.47 12.80
C GLU A 266 14.48 13.32 14.04
N LYS A 267 14.17 14.62 13.87
CA LYS A 267 13.89 15.56 14.96
C LYS A 267 12.46 15.51 15.52
N GLN A 268 11.56 14.69 14.95
CA GLN A 268 10.13 14.71 15.31
C GLN A 268 9.61 13.43 15.98
N VAL A 269 10.46 12.43 16.20
CA VAL A 269 10.07 11.16 16.82
C VAL A 269 10.57 11.12 18.25
N ASP A 270 9.69 11.49 19.19
CA ASP A 270 9.93 11.32 20.63
C ASP A 270 9.73 9.86 21.05
N GLN A 271 10.43 9.46 22.10
CA GLN A 271 10.80 8.09 22.48
C GLN A 271 9.61 7.11 22.63
N ASP A 272 9.60 6.04 21.84
CA ASP A 272 8.74 4.88 22.06
C ASP A 272 9.59 3.60 21.87
N THR A 273 9.69 2.78 22.91
CA THR A 273 10.68 1.69 23.05
C THR A 273 10.57 0.64 21.95
N ALA A 274 11.71 0.10 21.48
CA ALA A 274 11.79 -1.00 20.52
C ALA A 274 10.82 -2.14 20.86
N ARG A 275 10.11 -2.66 19.85
CA ARG A 275 9.10 -3.71 20.01
C ARG A 275 9.40 -4.86 19.04
N VAL A 276 9.23 -6.08 19.50
CA VAL A 276 9.26 -7.28 18.65
C VAL A 276 7.80 -7.65 18.35
N GLN A 277 7.45 -7.78 17.08
CA GLN A 277 6.14 -8.30 16.68
C GLN A 277 6.10 -9.82 16.93
N PRO A 278 5.13 -10.34 17.71
CA PRO A 278 4.98 -11.78 17.92
C PRO A 278 4.50 -12.45 16.62
N VAL A 279 4.85 -13.72 16.44
CA VAL A 279 4.36 -14.52 15.31
C VAL A 279 2.91 -14.95 15.59
N HIS A 280 2.01 -14.65 14.66
CA HIS A 280 0.60 -15.07 14.70
C HIS A 280 0.38 -16.39 13.94
#